data_AF-A0AA86NU00-F1
#
_entry.id   AF-A0AA86NU00-F1
#
_cell.length_a   1.000
_cell.length_b   1.000
_cell.length_c   1.000
_cell.angle_alpha   90.00
_cell.angle_beta   90.00
_cell.angle_gamma   90.00
#
_symmetry.space_group_name_H-M   'P 1'
#
loop_
_entity.id
_entity.type
_entity.pdbx_description
1 polymer ?
#
loop_
_entity_poly.entity_id
_entity_poly.type
_entity_poly.pdbx_seq_one_letter_code
_entity_poly.pdbx_strand_id
1 'polypeptide(L)'
;MFAVKKETGTRTAQFTFTDEQTATEAINLANTLVFTNNKYPFIIKANKVLQNQQPVNKLANVVAVNLPNELQYDQAETLFGNFGKVLSMHYDQGKREAIIQYESEQSAKRAIESLHEKVIRGYTIKMSPYRYKEDKMNEQKEIFMHSIPLHFDQTKLLNYICEKVFKNQNIDIIDKYDIVTFKVDNRPHPKNSGGQQAIFTCKSVQIANQIAKYFEEQDVQMNDGVNEPVRVLIKQSAKIRAEHNKLEELENTKKRGIQVYYVKPKPELQNKICLFFKSKFGEIEKLSFPKQSLNHDFDKYHINILFKREDSAQMAFKQGTIDAEDFQLVGFKLEIRLVQ
;
A
#
# COMPACT_ATOMS: atom_id res chain seq x y z
N MET A 1 11.02 -29.25 12.61
CA MET A 1 11.42 -28.02 13.33
C MET A 1 10.46 -26.91 12.90
N PHE A 2 9.72 -26.29 13.83
CA PHE A 2 8.56 -25.45 13.52
C PHE A 2 8.93 -23.96 13.48
N ALA A 3 8.58 -23.27 12.39
CA ALA A 3 8.68 -21.81 12.31
C ALA A 3 7.29 -21.24 11.97
N VAL A 4 6.61 -20.66 12.96
CA VAL A 4 5.39 -19.89 12.74
C VAL A 4 5.79 -18.44 12.57
N LYS A 5 5.81 -17.96 11.32
CA LYS A 5 6.06 -16.54 11.03
C LYS A 5 4.72 -15.80 11.03
N LYS A 6 4.54 -14.87 11.97
CA LYS A 6 3.32 -14.08 12.10
C LYS A 6 3.39 -12.87 11.18
N GLU A 7 2.78 -12.97 10.00
CA GLU A 7 2.50 -11.81 9.16
C GLU A 7 1.05 -11.37 9.35
N THR A 8 0.85 -10.04 9.33
CA THR A 8 -0.33 -9.32 9.82
C THR A 8 -1.65 -9.81 9.22
N GLY A 9 -2.64 -10.08 10.08
CA GLY A 9 -4.07 -10.23 9.72
C GLY A 9 -4.55 -11.66 9.45
N THR A 10 -3.72 -12.52 8.88
CA THR A 10 -4.01 -13.94 8.64
C THR A 10 -2.93 -14.81 9.29
N ARG A 11 -3.32 -15.70 10.21
CA ARG A 11 -2.37 -16.63 10.85
C ARG A 11 -2.01 -17.72 9.84
N THR A 12 -0.90 -17.56 9.14
CA THR A 12 -0.33 -18.62 8.30
C THR A 12 0.64 -19.49 9.13
N ALA A 13 0.69 -20.79 8.82
CA ALA A 13 1.64 -21.73 9.38
C ALA A 13 2.32 -22.47 8.22
N GLN A 14 3.63 -22.70 8.35
CA GLN A 14 4.40 -23.44 7.36
C GLN A 14 4.82 -24.78 7.95
N PHE A 15 4.63 -25.84 7.15
CA PHE A 15 4.96 -27.21 7.51
C PHE A 15 5.95 -27.76 6.49
N THR A 16 7.05 -28.33 6.99
CA THR A 16 8.03 -29.03 6.15
C THR A 16 7.81 -30.53 6.33
N PHE A 17 7.64 -31.23 5.22
CA PHE A 17 7.50 -32.68 5.16
C PHE A 17 8.81 -33.29 4.67
N THR A 18 9.04 -34.55 5.05
CA THR A 18 10.24 -35.33 4.66
C THR A 18 10.20 -35.76 3.19
N ASP A 19 8.99 -35.90 2.63
CA ASP A 19 8.74 -36.38 1.28
C ASP A 19 7.55 -35.64 0.63
N GLU A 20 7.56 -35.60 -0.70
CA GLU A 20 6.58 -34.87 -1.50
C GLU A 20 5.18 -35.52 -1.48
N GLN A 21 5.12 -36.85 -1.36
CA GLN A 21 3.87 -37.58 -1.31
C GLN A 21 3.07 -37.21 -0.05
N THR A 22 3.70 -37.29 1.12
CA THR A 22 3.11 -36.92 2.41
C THR A 22 2.69 -35.45 2.43
N ALA A 23 3.49 -34.56 1.83
CA ALA A 23 3.12 -33.16 1.69
C ALA A 23 1.83 -32.98 0.86
N THR A 24 1.70 -33.71 -0.24
CA THR A 24 0.55 -33.64 -1.14
C THR A 24 -0.71 -34.18 -0.48
N GLU A 25 -0.61 -35.34 0.20
CA GLU A 25 -1.70 -35.93 0.97
C GLU A 25 -2.17 -34.99 2.10
N ALA A 26 -1.22 -34.38 2.83
CA ALA A 26 -1.53 -33.42 3.89
C ALA A 26 -2.21 -32.15 3.36
N ILE A 27 -1.81 -31.63 2.20
CA ILE A 27 -2.46 -30.48 1.55
C ILE A 27 -3.90 -30.83 1.17
N ASN A 28 -4.11 -31.97 0.52
CA ASN A 28 -5.44 -32.41 0.11
C ASN A 28 -6.36 -32.60 1.32
N LEU A 29 -5.88 -33.26 2.37
CA LEU A 29 -6.63 -33.44 3.59
C LEU A 29 -6.97 -32.09 4.24
N ALA A 30 -5.98 -31.22 4.45
CA ALA A 30 -6.18 -29.92 5.10
C ALA A 30 -7.23 -29.04 4.38
N ASN A 31 -7.25 -29.05 3.05
CA ASN A 31 -8.22 -28.29 2.24
C ASN A 31 -9.66 -28.83 2.31
N THR A 32 -9.85 -30.04 2.85
CA THR A 32 -11.20 -30.64 3.07
C THR A 32 -11.70 -30.47 4.51
N LEU A 33 -10.83 -30.09 5.45
CA LEU A 33 -11.18 -29.98 6.85
C LEU A 33 -11.86 -28.64 7.16
N VAL A 34 -13.03 -28.73 7.81
CA VAL A 34 -13.74 -27.59 8.38
C VAL A 34 -13.38 -27.47 9.85
N PHE A 35 -12.76 -26.36 10.23
CA PHE A 35 -12.39 -26.04 11.60
C PHE A 35 -13.46 -25.15 12.23
N THR A 36 -13.68 -25.27 13.54
CA THR A 36 -14.62 -24.42 14.27
C THR A 36 -13.91 -23.68 15.39
N ASN A 37 -13.97 -22.35 15.40
CA ASN A 37 -13.54 -21.55 16.55
C ASN A 37 -14.76 -21.05 17.31
N ASN A 38 -15.38 -21.94 18.11
CA ASN A 38 -16.49 -21.72 19.07
C ASN A 38 -17.67 -20.82 18.65
N LYS A 39 -17.73 -20.38 17.38
CA LYS A 39 -18.68 -19.40 16.87
C LYS A 39 -18.84 -19.44 15.36
N TYR A 40 -17.79 -19.80 14.60
CA TYR A 40 -17.86 -19.90 13.13
C TYR A 40 -17.04 -21.07 12.59
N PRO A 41 -17.58 -21.86 11.64
CA PRO A 41 -16.77 -22.77 10.83
C PRO A 41 -15.88 -21.96 9.87
N PHE A 42 -14.64 -22.41 9.67
CA PHE A 42 -13.70 -21.87 8.71
C PHE A 42 -12.87 -23.01 8.10
N ILE A 43 -12.50 -22.86 6.83
CA ILE A 43 -11.65 -23.82 6.12
C ILE A 43 -10.23 -23.26 6.11
N ILE A 44 -9.24 -24.12 6.32
CA ILE A 44 -7.83 -23.74 6.13
C ILE A 44 -7.44 -24.04 4.69
N LYS A 45 -6.84 -23.06 4.00
CA LYS A 45 -6.26 -23.27 2.67
C LYS A 45 -4.78 -23.63 2.80
N ALA A 46 -4.44 -24.89 2.56
CA ALA A 46 -3.06 -25.38 2.48
C ALA A 46 -2.59 -25.37 1.03
N ASN A 47 -1.36 -24.91 0.78
CA ASN A 47 -0.71 -24.95 -0.52
C ASN A 47 0.76 -25.30 -0.34
N LYS A 48 1.38 -25.91 -1.36
CA LYS A 48 2.81 -26.18 -1.38
C LYS A 48 3.57 -24.86 -1.37
N VAL A 49 4.42 -24.64 -0.36
CA VAL A 49 5.32 -23.48 -0.32
C VAL A 49 6.56 -23.82 -1.15
N LEU A 50 6.76 -23.11 -2.26
CA LEU A 50 7.98 -23.25 -3.05
C LEU A 50 9.15 -22.69 -2.23
N GLN A 51 10.08 -23.56 -1.80
CA GLN A 51 11.24 -23.19 -0.97
C GLN A 51 12.14 -22.14 -1.64
N ASN A 52 12.11 -22.08 -2.98
CA ASN A 52 12.65 -20.97 -3.74
C ASN A 52 11.53 -19.97 -3.99
N GLN A 53 11.43 -18.95 -3.15
CA GLN A 53 10.82 -17.69 -3.56
C GLN A 53 11.72 -17.07 -4.64
N GLN A 54 11.75 -17.69 -5.83
CA GLN A 54 12.09 -16.96 -7.05
C GLN A 54 11.25 -15.69 -7.00
N PRO A 55 11.84 -14.49 -7.19
CA PRO A 55 11.09 -13.25 -7.13
C PRO A 55 9.87 -13.42 -8.03
N VAL A 56 8.70 -13.31 -7.42
CA VAL A 56 7.43 -13.55 -8.10
C VAL A 56 7.40 -12.64 -9.32
N ASN A 57 7.38 -13.22 -10.52
CA ASN A 57 7.39 -12.44 -11.74
C ASN A 57 6.08 -11.65 -11.81
N LYS A 58 6.16 -10.35 -11.54
CA LYS A 58 5.01 -9.46 -11.49
C LYS A 58 4.22 -9.43 -12.80
N LEU A 59 4.91 -9.61 -13.93
CA LEU A 59 4.31 -9.62 -15.27
C LEU A 59 3.55 -10.91 -15.56
N ALA A 60 3.76 -11.96 -14.76
CA ALA A 60 3.04 -13.23 -14.86
C ALA A 60 1.80 -13.30 -13.96
N ASN A 61 1.43 -12.20 -13.29
CA ASN A 61 0.18 -12.09 -12.55
C ASN A 61 -0.93 -11.45 -13.38
N VAL A 62 -2.11 -12.07 -13.31
CA VAL A 62 -3.31 -11.59 -13.99
C VAL A 62 -4.51 -11.61 -13.06
N VAL A 63 -5.50 -10.80 -13.40
CA VAL A 63 -6.81 -10.78 -12.77
C VAL A 63 -7.87 -11.10 -13.81
N ALA A 64 -8.79 -11.99 -13.47
CA ALA A 64 -9.99 -12.29 -14.23
C ALA A 64 -11.20 -11.84 -13.43
N VAL A 65 -12.07 -11.01 -14.02
CA VAL A 65 -13.31 -10.54 -13.38
C VAL A 65 -14.53 -10.90 -14.23
N ASN A 66 -15.71 -10.79 -13.62
CA ASN A 66 -16.99 -11.18 -14.20
C ASN A 66 -17.08 -12.69 -14.51
N LEU A 67 -16.45 -13.52 -13.66
CA LEU A 67 -16.52 -14.98 -13.77
C LEU A 67 -17.95 -15.50 -13.52
N PRO A 68 -18.37 -16.61 -14.13
CA PRO A 68 -19.68 -17.20 -13.86
C PRO A 68 -19.86 -17.53 -12.38
N ASN A 69 -21.05 -17.28 -11.83
CA ASN A 69 -21.33 -17.56 -10.41
C ASN A 69 -21.23 -19.04 -10.07
N GLU A 70 -21.52 -19.90 -11.05
CA GLU A 70 -21.53 -21.35 -10.93
C GLU A 70 -20.15 -21.97 -11.19
N LEU A 71 -19.15 -21.16 -11.56
CA LEU A 71 -17.79 -21.65 -11.78
C LEU A 71 -17.17 -22.02 -10.43
N GLN A 72 -16.88 -23.31 -10.25
CA GLN A 72 -16.25 -23.81 -9.04
C GLN A 72 -14.72 -23.69 -9.12
N TYR A 73 -14.03 -23.81 -7.98
CA TYR A 73 -12.58 -23.63 -7.89
C TYR A 73 -11.80 -24.60 -8.80
N ASP A 74 -12.17 -25.87 -8.81
CA ASP A 74 -11.60 -26.93 -9.65
C ASP A 74 -11.78 -26.64 -11.15
N GLN A 75 -12.96 -26.14 -11.53
CA GLN A 75 -13.26 -25.71 -12.90
C GLN A 75 -12.44 -24.48 -13.29
N ALA A 76 -12.28 -23.52 -12.38
CA ALA A 76 -11.44 -22.35 -12.58
C ALA A 76 -9.96 -22.75 -12.73
N GLU A 77 -9.47 -23.65 -11.88
CA GLU A 77 -8.09 -24.14 -11.92
C GLU A 77 -7.80 -24.84 -13.25
N THR A 78 -8.72 -25.69 -13.70
CA THR A 78 -8.63 -26.35 -15.01
C THR A 78 -8.68 -25.32 -16.15
N LEU A 79 -9.61 -24.37 -16.10
CA LEU A 79 -9.76 -23.33 -17.12
C LEU A 79 -8.47 -22.52 -17.30
N PHE A 80 -7.91 -22.02 -16.19
CA PHE A 80 -6.72 -21.17 -16.22
C PHE A 80 -5.43 -21.97 -16.44
N GLY A 81 -5.38 -23.24 -16.03
CA GLY A 81 -4.26 -24.15 -16.26
C GLY A 81 -3.99 -24.42 -17.75
N ASN A 82 -4.99 -24.29 -18.62
CA ASN A 82 -4.84 -24.47 -20.07
C ASN A 82 -3.86 -23.48 -20.72
N PHE A 83 -3.54 -22.36 -20.07
CA PHE A 83 -2.66 -21.33 -20.62
C PHE A 83 -1.21 -21.42 -20.12
N GLY A 84 -0.97 -22.27 -19.12
CA GLY A 84 0.34 -22.52 -18.54
C GLY A 84 0.25 -22.95 -17.08
N LYS A 85 1.40 -23.30 -16.51
CA LYS A 85 1.49 -23.73 -15.11
C LYS A 85 1.13 -22.59 -14.17
N VAL A 86 0.07 -22.79 -13.40
CA VAL A 86 -0.39 -21.87 -12.36
C VAL A 86 0.42 -22.17 -11.08
N LEU A 87 1.14 -21.16 -10.58
CA LEU A 87 1.87 -21.25 -9.31
C LEU A 87 0.96 -20.96 -8.11
N SER A 88 -0.01 -20.07 -8.29
CA SER A 88 -1.02 -19.80 -7.27
C SER A 88 -2.29 -19.21 -7.89
N MET A 89 -3.43 -19.53 -7.29
CA MET A 89 -4.72 -18.94 -7.65
C MET A 89 -5.51 -18.57 -6.39
N HIS A 90 -5.96 -17.32 -6.36
CA HIS A 90 -6.93 -16.83 -5.39
C HIS A 90 -8.23 -16.56 -6.13
N TYR A 91 -9.26 -17.37 -5.88
CA TYR A 91 -10.58 -17.21 -6.46
C TYR A 91 -11.58 -16.76 -5.39
N ASP A 92 -12.17 -15.59 -5.61
CA ASP A 92 -13.23 -15.02 -4.78
C ASP A 92 -14.54 -15.11 -5.57
N GLN A 93 -15.27 -16.21 -5.34
CA GLN A 93 -16.54 -16.48 -6.02
C GLN A 93 -17.59 -15.40 -5.72
N GLY A 94 -17.60 -14.85 -4.51
CA GLY A 94 -18.52 -13.77 -4.11
C GLY A 94 -18.31 -12.47 -4.90
N LYS A 95 -17.05 -12.16 -5.24
CA LYS A 95 -16.69 -11.03 -6.11
C LYS A 95 -16.59 -11.38 -7.58
N ARG A 96 -16.74 -12.66 -7.93
CA ARG A 96 -16.62 -13.18 -9.30
C ARG A 96 -15.27 -12.81 -9.91
N GLU A 97 -14.22 -12.88 -9.09
CA GLU A 97 -12.85 -12.46 -9.41
C GLU A 97 -11.86 -13.59 -9.09
N ALA A 98 -10.87 -13.79 -9.97
CA ALA A 98 -9.72 -14.64 -9.72
C ALA A 98 -8.42 -13.85 -9.95
N ILE A 99 -7.45 -14.00 -9.04
CA ILE A 99 -6.07 -13.55 -9.20
C ILE A 99 -5.22 -14.79 -9.44
N ILE A 100 -4.51 -14.83 -10.56
CA ILE A 100 -3.73 -15.98 -11.01
C ILE A 100 -2.27 -15.58 -11.21
N GLN A 101 -1.37 -16.32 -10.57
CA GLN A 101 0.07 -16.27 -10.82
C GLN A 101 0.45 -17.41 -11.74
N TYR A 102 0.94 -17.10 -12.93
CA TYR A 102 1.58 -18.06 -13.81
C TYR A 102 3.08 -18.20 -13.53
N GLU A 103 3.66 -19.32 -13.95
CA GLU A 103 5.11 -19.52 -13.92
C GLU A 103 5.85 -18.56 -14.87
N SER A 104 5.22 -18.17 -15.99
CA SER A 104 5.83 -17.32 -17.01
C SER A 104 4.92 -16.20 -17.49
N GLU A 105 5.54 -15.08 -17.91
CA GLU A 105 4.84 -13.94 -18.51
C GLU A 105 4.13 -14.35 -19.81
N GLN A 106 4.71 -15.26 -20.61
CA GLN A 106 4.07 -15.75 -21.83
C GLN A 106 2.75 -16.47 -21.53
N SER A 107 2.68 -17.21 -20.42
CA SER A 107 1.43 -17.90 -20.02
C SER A 107 0.35 -16.88 -19.62
N ALA A 108 0.73 -15.84 -18.88
CA ALA A 108 -0.16 -14.73 -18.54
C ALA A 108 -0.67 -13.99 -19.78
N LYS A 109 0.21 -13.66 -20.73
CA LYS A 109 -0.16 -13.03 -22.01
C LYS A 109 -1.14 -13.88 -22.80
N ARG A 110 -0.84 -15.17 -22.99
CA ARG A 110 -1.75 -16.11 -23.67
C ARG A 110 -3.11 -16.19 -23.01
N ALA A 111 -3.15 -16.22 -21.68
CA ALA A 111 -4.41 -16.25 -20.94
C ALA A 111 -5.24 -14.98 -21.17
N ILE A 112 -4.62 -13.80 -21.12
CA ILE A 112 -5.28 -12.52 -21.42
C ILE A 112 -5.81 -12.52 -22.86
N GLU A 113 -4.96 -12.78 -23.85
CA GLU A 113 -5.34 -12.79 -25.26
C GLU A 113 -6.44 -13.80 -25.56
N SER A 114 -6.45 -14.92 -24.85
CA SER A 114 -7.40 -16.01 -25.09
C SER A 114 -8.72 -15.87 -24.34
N LEU A 115 -8.78 -15.16 -23.22
CA LEU A 115 -9.98 -15.09 -22.36
C LEU A 115 -10.55 -13.69 -22.19
N HIS A 116 -9.78 -12.63 -22.45
CA HIS A 116 -10.32 -11.27 -22.40
C HIS A 116 -11.44 -11.13 -23.42
N GLU A 117 -12.60 -10.66 -22.96
CA GLU A 117 -13.83 -10.48 -23.73
C GLU A 117 -14.48 -11.77 -24.26
N LYS A 118 -14.01 -12.95 -23.84
CA LYS A 118 -14.71 -14.21 -24.17
C LYS A 118 -15.93 -14.42 -23.30
N VAL A 119 -16.98 -14.95 -23.93
CA VAL A 119 -18.22 -15.34 -23.25
C VAL A 119 -18.09 -16.78 -22.76
N ILE A 120 -18.14 -16.97 -21.45
CA ILE A 120 -18.19 -18.30 -20.81
C ILE A 120 -19.50 -18.38 -20.02
N ARG A 121 -20.35 -19.36 -20.36
CA ARG A 121 -21.65 -19.57 -19.71
C ARG A 121 -22.52 -18.29 -19.64
N GLY A 122 -22.50 -17.49 -20.71
CA GLY A 122 -23.26 -16.23 -20.77
C GLY A 122 -22.58 -15.02 -20.13
N TYR A 123 -21.38 -15.17 -19.55
CA TYR A 123 -20.64 -14.07 -18.93
C TYR A 123 -19.42 -13.69 -19.75
N THR A 124 -19.30 -12.41 -20.10
CA THR A 124 -18.11 -11.86 -20.77
C THR A 124 -16.98 -11.67 -19.75
N ILE A 125 -16.00 -12.56 -19.77
CA ILE A 125 -14.85 -12.49 -18.88
C ILE A 125 -13.98 -11.30 -19.25
N LYS A 126 -13.50 -10.55 -18.26
CA LYS A 126 -12.45 -9.54 -18.47
C LYS A 126 -11.18 -10.01 -17.81
N MET A 127 -10.16 -10.25 -18.61
CA MET A 127 -8.85 -10.68 -18.14
C MET A 127 -7.82 -9.58 -18.39
N SER A 128 -7.02 -9.23 -17.38
CA SER A 128 -6.03 -8.16 -17.52
C SER A 128 -4.81 -8.44 -16.64
N PRO A 129 -3.66 -7.80 -16.90
CA PRO A 129 -2.53 -7.84 -15.97
C PRO A 129 -2.97 -7.41 -14.57
N TYR A 130 -2.47 -8.09 -13.54
CA TYR A 130 -2.75 -7.69 -12.17
C TYR A 130 -2.06 -6.36 -11.87
N ARG A 131 -2.84 -5.38 -11.43
CA ARG A 131 -2.29 -4.08 -11.01
C ARG A 131 -1.99 -4.11 -9.52
N TYR A 132 -0.72 -3.97 -9.19
CA TYR A 132 -0.27 -3.93 -7.80
C TYR A 132 -0.73 -2.66 -7.10
N LYS A 133 -0.68 -2.69 -5.77
CA LYS A 133 -1.06 -1.52 -4.97
C LYS A 133 -0.15 -0.34 -5.27
N GLU A 134 1.16 -0.58 -5.38
CA GLU A 134 2.13 0.48 -5.69
C GLU A 134 1.86 1.09 -7.06
N ASP A 135 1.58 0.27 -8.07
CA ASP A 135 1.24 0.74 -9.41
C ASP A 135 -0.05 1.56 -9.41
N LYS A 136 -1.09 1.08 -8.70
CA LYS A 136 -2.35 1.83 -8.51
C LYS A 136 -2.11 3.17 -7.82
N MET A 137 -1.21 3.24 -6.84
CA MET A 137 -0.85 4.49 -6.18
C MET A 137 -0.15 5.47 -7.14
N ASN A 138 0.63 4.97 -8.08
CA ASN A 138 1.36 5.77 -9.05
C ASN A 138 0.55 6.10 -10.32
N GLU A 139 -0.55 5.41 -10.57
CA GLU A 139 -1.41 5.57 -11.76
C GLU A 139 -2.61 6.53 -11.55
N GLN A 140 -2.49 7.51 -10.66
CA GLN A 140 -3.59 8.44 -10.42
C GLN A 140 -3.75 9.41 -11.61
N LYS A 141 -4.93 9.35 -12.24
CA LYS A 141 -5.27 10.19 -13.41
C LYS A 141 -6.37 11.21 -13.14
N GLU A 142 -7.13 11.04 -12.06
CA GLU A 142 -8.21 11.97 -11.70
C GLU A 142 -7.63 13.20 -11.04
N ILE A 143 -7.99 14.39 -11.52
CA ILE A 143 -7.56 15.66 -10.96
C ILE A 143 -8.75 16.46 -10.42
N PHE A 144 -8.47 17.23 -9.37
CA PHE A 144 -9.35 18.17 -8.72
C PHE A 144 -8.75 19.55 -8.90
N MET A 145 -9.42 20.40 -9.68
CA MET A 145 -9.02 21.80 -9.85
C MET A 145 -9.96 22.69 -9.04
N HIS A 146 -9.39 23.53 -8.16
CA HIS A 146 -10.11 24.50 -7.35
C HIS A 146 -9.94 25.91 -7.93
N SER A 147 -10.88 26.80 -7.56
CA SER A 147 -10.79 28.23 -7.87
C SER A 147 -10.87 28.51 -9.38
N ILE A 148 -11.75 27.78 -10.06
CA ILE A 148 -12.07 27.99 -11.48
C ILE A 148 -13.24 29.00 -11.58
N PRO A 149 -13.24 29.95 -12.52
CA PRO A 149 -14.35 30.89 -12.69
C PRO A 149 -15.69 30.18 -12.96
N LEU A 150 -16.80 30.73 -12.45
CA LEU A 150 -18.14 30.11 -12.53
C LEU A 150 -18.66 29.93 -13.97
N HIS A 151 -18.19 30.75 -14.90
CA HIS A 151 -18.63 30.72 -16.30
C HIS A 151 -17.79 29.77 -17.19
N PHE A 152 -16.80 29.09 -16.60
CA PHE A 152 -16.03 28.06 -17.32
C PHE A 152 -16.88 26.80 -17.47
N ASP A 153 -16.99 26.35 -18.71
CA ASP A 153 -17.49 25.04 -19.07
C ASP A 153 -16.31 24.10 -19.39
N GLN A 154 -16.61 22.85 -19.74
CA GLN A 154 -15.60 21.85 -20.11
C GLN A 154 -14.68 22.36 -21.23
N THR A 155 -15.23 22.95 -22.29
CA THR A 155 -14.44 23.40 -23.44
C THR A 155 -13.50 24.54 -23.05
N LYS A 156 -13.99 25.55 -22.32
CA LYS A 156 -13.17 26.67 -21.85
C LYS A 156 -12.06 26.20 -20.92
N LEU A 157 -12.38 25.31 -19.98
CA LEU A 157 -11.38 24.78 -19.05
C LEU A 157 -10.30 23.98 -19.77
N LEU A 158 -10.68 23.05 -20.65
CA LEU A 158 -9.71 22.22 -21.38
C LEU A 158 -8.84 23.07 -22.31
N ASN A 159 -9.43 24.04 -23.01
CA ASN A 159 -8.67 24.98 -23.84
C ASN A 159 -7.69 25.81 -23.01
N TYR A 160 -8.11 26.29 -21.84
CA TYR A 160 -7.24 27.03 -20.93
C TYR A 160 -6.04 26.17 -20.49
N ILE A 161 -6.28 24.90 -20.13
CA ILE A 161 -5.21 23.98 -19.74
C ILE A 161 -4.28 23.70 -20.93
N CYS A 162 -4.82 23.46 -22.13
CA CYS A 162 -4.04 23.30 -23.35
C CYS A 162 -3.15 24.51 -23.63
N GLU A 163 -3.68 25.72 -23.49
CA GLU A 163 -2.93 26.96 -23.67
C GLU A 163 -1.80 27.11 -22.64
N LYS A 164 -2.15 26.99 -21.35
CA LYS A 164 -1.21 27.28 -20.25
C LYS A 164 -0.18 26.20 -20.02
N VAL A 165 -0.61 24.94 -19.93
CA VAL A 165 0.24 23.80 -19.57
C VAL A 165 0.95 23.27 -20.81
N PHE A 166 0.23 23.18 -21.93
CA PHE A 166 0.68 22.49 -23.14
C PHE A 166 1.03 23.43 -24.29
N LYS A 167 1.03 24.75 -24.08
CA LYS A 167 1.42 25.76 -25.07
C LYS A 167 0.69 25.59 -26.41
N ASN A 168 -0.60 25.26 -26.36
CA ASN A 168 -1.47 25.00 -27.52
C ASN A 168 -1.08 23.78 -28.37
N GLN A 169 -0.33 22.83 -27.81
CA GLN A 169 -0.19 21.51 -28.43
C GLN A 169 -1.55 20.79 -28.46
N ASN A 170 -1.85 20.12 -29.57
CA ASN A 170 -3.08 19.34 -29.71
C ASN A 170 -2.98 18.05 -28.88
N ILE A 171 -3.36 18.15 -27.60
CA ILE A 171 -3.30 17.07 -26.62
C ILE A 171 -4.71 16.76 -26.14
N ASP A 172 -5.12 15.51 -26.31
CA ASP A 172 -6.33 14.99 -25.68
C ASP A 172 -6.11 14.86 -24.17
N ILE A 173 -6.55 15.85 -23.41
CA ILE A 173 -6.43 15.85 -21.95
C ILE A 173 -7.27 14.74 -21.32
N ILE A 174 -8.49 14.52 -21.82
CA ILE A 174 -9.44 13.51 -21.33
C ILE A 174 -9.86 12.58 -22.47
N ASP A 175 -10.39 11.40 -22.17
CA ASP A 175 -10.93 10.50 -23.19
C ASP A 175 -12.24 11.04 -23.79
N LYS A 176 -12.54 10.67 -25.05
CA LYS A 176 -13.64 11.25 -25.87
C LYS A 176 -15.02 11.28 -25.18
N TYR A 177 -15.28 10.34 -24.29
CA TYR A 177 -16.56 10.18 -23.61
C TYR A 177 -16.53 10.60 -22.13
N ASP A 178 -15.38 11.04 -21.63
CA ASP A 178 -15.26 11.55 -20.28
C ASP A 178 -15.80 12.98 -20.19
N ILE A 179 -16.35 13.32 -19.03
CA ILE A 179 -16.94 14.62 -18.75
C ILE A 179 -16.23 15.29 -17.58
N VAL A 180 -16.13 16.62 -17.64
CA VAL A 180 -15.70 17.42 -16.51
C VAL A 180 -16.89 17.70 -15.62
N THR A 181 -16.80 17.28 -14.36
CA THR A 181 -17.80 17.59 -13.35
C THR A 181 -17.46 18.90 -12.66
N PHE A 182 -18.39 19.87 -12.71
CA PHE A 182 -18.25 21.15 -12.05
C PHE A 182 -19.07 21.23 -10.76
N LYS A 183 -18.52 21.86 -9.72
CA LYS A 183 -19.19 22.09 -8.43
C LYS A 183 -18.85 23.47 -7.90
N VAL A 184 -19.87 24.30 -7.67
CA VAL A 184 -19.69 25.63 -7.07
C VAL A 184 -19.03 25.51 -5.69
N ASP A 185 -18.14 26.43 -5.38
CA ASP A 185 -17.55 26.52 -4.06
C ASP A 185 -18.58 27.03 -3.05
N ASN A 186 -19.05 26.15 -2.18
CA ASN A 186 -20.05 26.45 -1.16
C ASN A 186 -19.43 26.72 0.22
N ARG A 187 -18.11 26.96 0.30
CA ARG A 187 -17.47 27.37 1.55
C ARG A 187 -18.07 28.70 2.05
N PRO A 188 -18.19 28.91 3.37
CA PRO A 188 -18.65 30.19 3.91
C PRO A 188 -17.62 31.29 3.68
N HIS A 189 -18.07 32.53 3.46
CA HIS A 189 -17.18 33.69 3.46
C HIS A 189 -16.43 33.82 4.81
N PRO A 190 -15.15 34.28 4.79
CA PRO A 190 -14.38 34.73 3.62
C PRO A 190 -13.63 33.60 2.88
N LYS A 191 -13.81 32.33 3.27
CA LYS A 191 -13.07 31.18 2.69
C LYS A 191 -13.59 30.74 1.32
N ASN A 192 -14.69 31.31 0.85
CA ASN A 192 -15.24 31.03 -0.48
C ASN A 192 -14.32 31.62 -1.54
N SER A 193 -13.93 30.80 -2.54
CA SER A 193 -13.07 31.29 -3.62
C SER A 193 -13.79 32.25 -4.58
N GLY A 194 -15.12 32.32 -4.54
CA GLY A 194 -15.95 32.99 -5.55
C GLY A 194 -16.11 32.18 -6.84
N GLY A 195 -15.48 31.01 -6.94
CA GLY A 195 -15.46 30.17 -8.13
C GLY A 195 -16.16 28.81 -7.96
N GLN A 196 -15.72 27.86 -8.76
CA GLN A 196 -16.13 26.46 -8.77
C GLN A 196 -14.91 25.54 -8.79
N GLN A 197 -15.18 24.27 -8.57
CA GLN A 197 -14.26 23.16 -8.63
C GLN A 197 -14.56 22.35 -9.89
N ALA A 198 -13.52 21.85 -10.56
CA ALA A 198 -13.62 20.95 -11.68
C ALA A 198 -12.96 19.61 -11.35
N ILE A 199 -13.62 18.50 -11.70
CA ILE A 199 -13.16 17.15 -11.43
C ILE A 199 -13.22 16.36 -12.73
N PHE A 200 -12.12 15.75 -13.13
CA PHE A 200 -12.07 14.93 -14.34
C PHE A 200 -10.89 13.96 -14.36
N THR A 201 -11.00 12.94 -15.20
CA THR A 201 -9.95 11.92 -15.40
C THR A 201 -9.13 12.28 -16.62
N CYS A 202 -7.82 12.45 -16.44
CA CYS A 202 -6.91 12.64 -17.56
C CYS A 202 -6.69 11.32 -18.33
N LYS A 203 -6.42 11.42 -19.62
CA LYS A 203 -6.11 10.28 -20.51
C LYS A 203 -4.89 9.49 -20.01
N SER A 204 -3.90 10.18 -19.46
CA SER A 204 -2.67 9.59 -18.92
C SER A 204 -2.24 10.19 -17.60
N VAL A 205 -1.42 9.43 -16.86
CA VAL A 205 -0.80 9.85 -15.59
C VAL A 205 0.16 11.01 -15.83
N GLN A 206 0.86 10.98 -16.97
CA GLN A 206 1.79 12.02 -17.39
C GLN A 206 1.07 13.37 -17.56
N ILE A 207 -0.10 13.37 -18.21
CA ILE A 207 -0.93 14.57 -18.38
C ILE A 207 -1.39 15.09 -17.02
N ALA A 208 -1.91 14.23 -16.14
CA ALA A 208 -2.34 14.62 -14.79
C ALA A 208 -1.19 15.27 -13.99
N ASN A 209 0.00 14.66 -14.02
CA ASN A 209 1.19 15.18 -13.34
C ASN A 209 1.68 16.50 -13.93
N GLN A 210 1.66 16.66 -15.26
CA GLN A 210 2.07 17.92 -15.91
C GLN A 210 1.14 19.07 -15.55
N ILE A 211 -0.17 18.83 -15.53
CA ILE A 211 -1.16 19.85 -15.13
C ILE A 211 -0.95 20.21 -13.66
N ALA A 212 -0.90 19.22 -12.76
CA ALA A 212 -0.72 19.46 -11.33
C ALA A 212 0.56 20.26 -11.04
N LYS A 213 1.68 19.83 -11.63
CA LYS A 213 2.98 20.50 -11.46
C LYS A 213 2.97 21.94 -11.96
N TYR A 214 2.37 22.21 -13.12
CA TYR A 214 2.31 23.56 -13.66
C TYR A 214 1.59 24.53 -12.72
N PHE A 215 0.42 24.16 -12.19
CA PHE A 215 -0.35 25.02 -11.29
C PHE A 215 0.20 25.06 -9.86
N GLU A 216 1.04 24.10 -9.47
CA GLU A 216 1.78 24.15 -8.20
C GLU A 216 2.96 25.14 -8.28
N GLU A 217 3.67 25.17 -9.41
CA GLU A 217 4.84 26.04 -9.61
C GLU A 217 4.48 27.46 -10.03
N GLN A 218 3.39 27.62 -10.76
CA GLN A 218 2.90 28.90 -11.24
C GLN A 218 1.69 29.28 -10.37
N ASP A 219 1.81 30.33 -9.56
CA ASP A 219 0.71 30.87 -8.73
C ASP A 219 -0.37 31.53 -9.62
N VAL A 220 -1.05 30.72 -10.43
CA VAL A 220 -1.95 31.18 -11.49
C VAL A 220 -3.25 31.64 -10.87
N GLN A 221 -3.52 32.94 -10.97
CA GLN A 221 -4.81 33.52 -10.64
C GLN A 221 -5.61 33.77 -11.92
N MET A 222 -6.85 33.28 -11.95
CA MET A 222 -7.75 33.49 -13.09
C MET A 222 -8.50 34.84 -13.05
N ASN A 223 -8.32 35.67 -12.02
CA ASN A 223 -8.78 37.08 -11.87
C ASN A 223 -10.20 37.42 -12.40
N ASP A 224 -11.11 36.45 -12.41
CA ASP A 224 -12.45 36.58 -12.97
C ASP A 224 -13.50 36.13 -11.95
N GLY A 225 -13.71 36.99 -10.95
CA GLY A 225 -14.60 36.72 -9.81
C GLY A 225 -14.07 35.72 -8.79
N VAL A 226 -12.85 35.22 -8.99
CA VAL A 226 -12.18 34.28 -8.09
C VAL A 226 -11.10 35.00 -7.26
N ASN A 227 -11.07 34.78 -5.95
CA ASN A 227 -10.17 35.46 -5.00
C ASN A 227 -9.02 34.59 -4.48
N GLU A 228 -8.90 33.35 -4.96
CA GLU A 228 -7.82 32.41 -4.64
C GLU A 228 -7.12 31.95 -5.94
N PRO A 229 -5.82 31.64 -5.89
CA PRO A 229 -5.14 31.01 -7.03
C PRO A 229 -5.73 29.63 -7.32
N VAL A 230 -5.59 29.22 -8.59
CA VAL A 230 -6.00 27.91 -9.06
C VAL A 230 -5.14 26.86 -8.40
N ARG A 231 -5.77 25.90 -7.72
CA ARG A 231 -5.08 24.79 -7.07
C ARG A 231 -5.48 23.49 -7.72
N VAL A 232 -4.50 22.71 -8.16
CA VAL A 232 -4.74 21.40 -8.80
C VAL A 232 -4.19 20.31 -7.91
N LEU A 233 -5.05 19.36 -7.56
CA LEU A 233 -4.71 18.20 -6.75
C LEU A 233 -4.97 16.94 -7.55
N ILE A 234 -4.03 16.00 -7.53
CA ILE A 234 -4.28 14.66 -8.04
C ILE A 234 -5.11 13.93 -6.99
N LYS A 235 -6.34 13.56 -7.36
CA LYS A 235 -7.30 13.02 -6.43
C LYS A 235 -6.96 11.56 -6.15
N GLN A 236 -6.48 11.31 -4.94
CA GLN A 236 -6.27 9.98 -4.43
C GLN A 236 -7.57 9.39 -3.83
N SER A 237 -7.84 8.12 -4.13
CA SER A 237 -8.92 7.40 -3.43
C SER A 237 -8.70 7.43 -1.91
N ALA A 238 -9.76 7.40 -1.10
CA ALA A 238 -9.64 7.43 0.36
C ALA A 238 -8.72 6.32 0.90
N LYS A 239 -8.75 5.14 0.26
CA LYS A 239 -7.87 4.01 0.58
C LYS A 239 -6.41 4.31 0.26
N ILE A 240 -6.13 4.95 -0.88
CA ILE A 240 -4.77 5.36 -1.26
C ILE A 240 -4.24 6.44 -0.32
N ARG A 241 -5.06 7.43 0.04
CA ARG A 241 -4.69 8.47 1.01
C ARG A 241 -4.30 7.89 2.37
N ALA A 242 -5.11 6.97 2.89
CA ALA A 242 -4.82 6.31 4.17
C ALA A 242 -3.48 5.54 4.14
N GLU A 243 -3.19 4.87 3.03
CA GLU A 243 -1.91 4.16 2.87
C GLU A 243 -0.73 5.13 2.70
N HIS A 244 -0.89 6.23 1.95
CA HIS A 244 0.15 7.27 1.84
C HIS A 244 0.48 7.85 3.22
N ASN A 245 -0.54 8.24 3.99
CA ASN A 245 -0.35 8.75 5.34
C ASN A 245 0.34 7.74 6.25
N LYS A 246 0.02 6.45 6.12
CA LYS A 246 0.67 5.37 6.88
C LYS A 246 2.13 5.17 6.49
N LEU A 247 2.46 5.26 5.20
CA LEU A 247 3.83 5.18 4.71
C LEU A 247 4.65 6.39 5.17
N GLU A 248 4.06 7.58 5.12
CA GLU A 248 4.66 8.81 5.62
C GLU A 248 4.88 8.74 7.14
N GLU A 249 3.91 8.22 7.90
CA GLU A 249 4.06 7.98 9.35
C GLU A 249 5.17 6.96 9.63
N LEU A 250 5.28 5.90 8.83
CA LEU A 250 6.35 4.90 8.95
C LEU A 250 7.73 5.51 8.65
N GLU A 251 7.87 6.28 7.57
CA GLU A 251 9.09 7.00 7.22
C GLU A 251 9.47 8.01 8.31
N ASN A 252 8.50 8.78 8.81
CA ASN A 252 8.72 9.71 9.91
C ASN A 252 9.11 8.97 11.20
N THR A 253 8.59 7.76 11.42
CA THR A 253 9.00 6.90 12.53
C THR A 253 10.42 6.38 12.35
N LYS A 254 10.85 6.03 11.13
CA LYS A 254 12.23 5.61 10.85
C LYS A 254 13.22 6.75 11.09
N LYS A 255 12.88 7.97 10.65
CA LYS A 255 13.73 9.16 10.82
C LYS A 255 13.86 9.61 12.27
N ARG A 256 12.77 9.52 13.05
CA ARG A 256 12.72 10.00 14.44
C ARG A 256 12.87 8.89 15.47
N GLY A 257 12.95 7.65 15.03
CA GLY A 257 12.96 6.46 15.87
C GLY A 257 14.36 5.90 16.02
N ILE A 258 14.71 5.53 17.25
CA ILE A 258 15.90 4.74 17.56
C ILE A 258 15.52 3.45 18.28
N GLN A 259 16.41 2.47 18.19
CA GLN A 259 16.37 1.22 18.90
C GLN A 259 17.58 1.14 19.83
N VAL A 260 17.33 0.91 21.11
CA VAL A 260 18.38 0.79 22.14
C VAL A 260 18.46 -0.66 22.58
N TYR A 261 19.52 -1.34 22.20
CA TYR A 261 19.71 -2.78 22.44
C TYR A 261 20.33 -3.07 23.81
N TYR A 262 20.22 -4.33 24.22
CA TYR A 262 20.79 -4.87 25.46
C TYR A 262 20.15 -4.33 26.74
N VAL A 263 18.92 -3.83 26.64
CA VAL A 263 18.15 -3.36 27.80
C VAL A 263 17.07 -4.36 28.18
N LYS A 264 17.20 -4.96 29.36
CA LYS A 264 16.16 -5.84 29.90
C LYS A 264 14.93 -5.01 30.31
N PRO A 265 13.72 -5.35 29.83
CA PRO A 265 12.51 -4.59 30.17
C PRO A 265 12.16 -4.81 31.65
N LYS A 266 12.46 -3.82 32.48
CA LYS A 266 11.98 -3.72 33.87
C LYS A 266 11.13 -2.45 34.02
N PRO A 267 9.95 -2.51 34.68
CA PRO A 267 9.09 -1.33 34.87
C PRO A 267 9.82 -0.13 35.50
N GLU A 268 10.67 -0.40 36.49
CA GLU A 268 11.49 0.59 37.21
C GLU A 268 12.56 1.28 36.34
N LEU A 269 12.97 0.66 35.22
CA LEU A 269 13.97 1.20 34.32
C LEU A 269 13.35 2.10 33.22
N GLN A 270 12.04 1.96 32.97
CA GLN A 270 11.35 2.71 31.92
C GLN A 270 11.43 4.22 32.15
N ASN A 271 11.18 4.66 33.39
CA ASN A 271 11.22 6.07 33.76
C ASN A 271 12.64 6.64 33.69
N LYS A 272 13.65 5.88 34.13
CA LYS A 272 15.06 6.31 34.08
C LYS A 272 15.55 6.50 32.65
N ILE A 273 15.24 5.55 31.77
CA ILE A 273 15.57 5.62 30.34
C ILE A 273 14.85 6.79 29.67
N CYS A 274 13.55 6.95 29.94
CA CYS A 274 12.79 8.08 29.43
C CYS A 274 13.43 9.41 29.83
N LEU A 275 13.74 9.59 31.12
CA LEU A 275 14.35 10.82 31.62
C LEU A 275 15.75 11.07 31.04
N PHE A 276 16.58 10.05 30.95
CA PHE A 276 17.93 10.16 30.37
C PHE A 276 17.88 10.61 28.91
N PHE A 277 17.10 9.90 28.07
CA PHE A 277 17.05 10.25 26.65
C PHE A 277 16.36 11.59 26.43
N LYS A 278 15.37 11.92 27.27
CA LYS A 278 14.71 13.22 27.25
C LYS A 278 15.64 14.37 27.60
N SER A 279 16.44 14.23 28.67
CA SER A 279 17.36 15.28 29.12
C SER A 279 18.54 15.46 28.17
N LYS A 280 19.03 14.37 27.57
CA LYS A 280 20.25 14.37 26.76
C LYS A 280 20.01 14.69 25.28
N PHE A 281 18.90 14.23 24.70
CA PHE A 281 18.68 14.30 23.25
C PHE A 281 17.40 15.05 22.86
N GLY A 282 16.43 15.19 23.77
CA GLY A 282 15.22 16.00 23.57
C GLY A 282 13.91 15.24 23.79
N GLU A 283 12.79 15.93 23.56
CA GLU A 283 11.46 15.42 23.88
C GLU A 283 11.11 14.09 23.18
N ILE A 284 10.67 13.13 23.96
CA ILE A 284 10.23 11.81 23.51
C ILE A 284 8.71 11.85 23.26
N GLU A 285 8.29 11.37 22.10
CA GLU A 285 6.88 11.18 21.76
C GLU A 285 6.36 9.84 22.27
N LYS A 286 7.14 8.77 22.07
CA LYS A 286 6.73 7.42 22.43
C LYS A 286 7.91 6.57 22.86
N LEU A 287 7.71 5.79 23.92
CA LEU A 287 8.65 4.79 24.42
C LEU A 287 7.96 3.43 24.41
N SER A 288 8.54 2.44 23.72
CA SER A 288 7.94 1.10 23.59
C SER A 288 8.93 0.01 23.94
N PHE A 289 8.51 -0.88 24.83
CA PHE A 289 9.25 -2.07 25.23
C PHE A 289 8.69 -3.30 24.50
N PRO A 290 9.54 -4.23 24.05
CA PRO A 290 9.09 -5.48 23.46
C PRO A 290 8.32 -6.26 24.52
N LYS A 291 7.19 -6.86 24.12
CA LYS A 291 6.41 -7.73 25.01
C LYS A 291 7.31 -8.90 25.41
N GLN A 292 7.38 -9.20 26.72
CA GLN A 292 8.21 -10.27 27.27
C GLN A 292 8.14 -11.52 26.37
N SER A 293 9.25 -11.83 25.71
CA SER A 293 9.38 -13.10 25.00
C SER A 293 9.84 -14.14 26.03
N LEU A 294 9.30 -15.35 25.97
CA LEU A 294 9.68 -16.46 26.85
C LEU A 294 11.14 -16.93 26.64
N ASN A 295 11.88 -16.34 25.68
CA ASN A 295 13.25 -16.72 25.36
C ASN A 295 14.28 -15.72 25.94
N HIS A 296 15.34 -16.28 26.54
CA HIS A 296 16.44 -15.60 27.24
C HIS A 296 17.50 -14.97 26.32
N ASP A 297 17.15 -14.68 25.06
CA ASP A 297 18.11 -14.21 24.07
C ASP A 297 18.30 -12.68 24.18
N PHE A 298 19.37 -12.25 24.87
CA PHE A 298 19.64 -10.84 25.21
C PHE A 298 19.78 -9.94 23.97
N ASP A 299 20.24 -10.48 22.84
CA ASP A 299 20.46 -9.76 21.58
C ASP A 299 19.13 -9.30 20.93
N LYS A 300 17.99 -9.83 21.39
CA LYS A 300 16.66 -9.51 20.87
C LYS A 300 15.92 -8.43 21.67
N TYR A 301 16.44 -8.04 22.83
CA TYR A 301 15.81 -7.01 23.66
C TYR A 301 16.31 -5.62 23.25
N HIS A 302 15.45 -4.89 22.54
CA HIS A 302 15.66 -3.50 22.19
C HIS A 302 14.47 -2.66 22.67
N ILE A 303 14.71 -1.43 23.09
CA ILE A 303 13.66 -0.45 23.37
C ILE A 303 13.52 0.44 22.15
N ASN A 304 12.29 0.68 21.72
CA ASN A 304 12.02 1.65 20.66
C ASN A 304 11.73 3.02 21.30
N ILE A 305 12.51 4.03 20.92
CA ILE A 305 12.32 5.42 21.35
C ILE A 305 11.99 6.25 20.12
N LEU A 306 10.83 6.90 20.12
CA LEU A 306 10.41 7.83 19.08
C LEU A 306 10.52 9.25 19.64
N PHE A 307 11.40 10.06 19.06
CA PHE A 307 11.54 11.46 19.42
C PHE A 307 10.50 12.33 18.70
N LYS A 308 10.17 13.49 19.28
CA LYS A 308 9.34 14.50 18.60
C LYS A 308 10.05 15.12 17.40
N ARG A 309 11.39 15.10 17.38
CA ARG A 309 12.21 15.72 16.33
C ARG A 309 13.25 14.75 15.78
N GLU A 310 13.57 14.90 14.49
CA GLU A 310 14.56 14.07 13.79
C GLU A 310 15.99 14.32 14.27
N ASP A 311 16.35 15.58 14.57
CA ASP A 311 17.67 15.95 15.07
C ASP A 311 18.00 15.26 16.41
N SER A 312 17.02 15.13 17.31
CA SER A 312 17.15 14.35 18.54
C SER A 312 17.50 12.89 18.29
N ALA A 313 16.86 12.24 17.31
CA ALA A 313 17.15 10.86 16.95
C ALA A 313 18.54 10.70 16.33
N GLN A 314 18.94 11.62 15.45
CA GLN A 314 20.27 11.62 14.86
C GLN A 314 21.39 11.89 15.88
N MET A 315 21.18 12.79 16.84
CA MET A 315 22.11 13.04 17.94
C MET A 315 22.28 11.79 18.81
N ALA A 316 21.16 11.14 19.16
CA ALA A 316 21.19 9.89 19.91
C ALA A 316 21.91 8.78 19.13
N PHE A 317 21.65 8.64 17.83
CA PHE A 317 22.35 7.67 16.99
C PHE A 317 23.85 7.94 16.90
N LYS A 318 24.27 9.22 16.72
CA LYS A 318 25.69 9.61 16.68
C LYS A 318 26.44 9.32 17.97
N GLN A 319 25.75 9.31 19.13
CA GLN A 319 26.35 8.88 20.39
C GLN A 319 26.82 7.42 20.31
N GLY A 320 26.15 6.57 19.52
CA GLY A 320 26.50 5.19 19.23
C GLY A 320 26.30 4.23 20.40
N THR A 321 27.00 4.46 21.51
CA THR A 321 26.90 3.67 22.73
C THR A 321 26.69 4.52 23.97
N ILE A 322 25.95 3.98 24.94
CA ILE A 322 25.78 4.56 26.27
C ILE A 322 26.31 3.57 27.30
N ASP A 323 27.11 4.06 28.25
CA ASP A 323 27.54 3.27 29.39
C ASP A 323 26.33 2.95 30.27
N ALA A 324 26.06 1.66 30.47
CA ALA A 324 24.84 1.24 31.13
C ALA A 324 24.90 1.43 32.67
N GLU A 325 26.02 1.95 33.19
CA GLU A 325 26.18 2.40 34.58
C GLU A 325 25.16 3.49 34.95
N ASP A 326 24.85 4.39 34.02
CA ASP A 326 23.79 5.42 34.15
C ASP A 326 22.40 4.80 34.44
N PHE A 327 22.24 3.51 34.15
CA PHE A 327 21.02 2.74 34.34
C PHE A 327 21.14 1.63 35.40
N GLN A 328 22.22 1.64 36.20
CA GLN A 328 22.53 0.60 37.19
C GLN A 328 22.73 -0.79 36.57
N LEU A 329 23.15 -0.84 35.29
CA LEU A 329 23.49 -2.06 34.56
C LEU A 329 25.03 -2.13 34.42
N VAL A 330 25.70 -2.44 35.53
CA VAL A 330 27.17 -2.47 35.60
C VAL A 330 27.74 -3.48 34.59
N GLY A 331 28.70 -3.05 33.78
CA GLY A 331 29.42 -3.90 32.82
C GLY A 331 28.80 -4.07 31.43
N PHE A 332 27.73 -3.35 31.10
CA PHE A 332 27.10 -3.39 29.78
C PHE A 332 27.23 -2.07 29.02
N LYS A 333 27.31 -2.14 27.69
CA LYS A 333 27.16 -0.99 26.79
C LYS A 333 25.87 -1.13 26.00
N LEU A 334 25.04 -0.10 26.06
CA LEU A 334 23.82 -0.05 25.25
C LEU A 334 24.18 0.43 23.85
N GLU A 335 23.67 -0.26 22.83
CA GLU A 335 23.89 0.12 21.43
C GLU A 335 22.66 0.85 20.90
N ILE A 336 22.87 1.99 20.24
CA ILE A 336 21.81 2.78 19.62
C ILE A 336 21.85 2.56 18.11
N ARG A 337 20.72 2.14 17.54
CA ARG A 337 20.52 2.03 16.09
C ARG A 337 19.33 2.88 15.65
N LEU A 338 19.31 3.29 14.40
CA LEU A 338 18.11 3.86 13.80
C LEU A 338 17.07 2.76 13.54
N VAL A 339 15.78 3.12 13.61
CA VAL A 339 14.70 2.22 13.19
C VAL A 339 14.78 2.03 11.67
N GLN A 340 14.93 0.78 11.22
CA GLN A 340 15.06 0.42 9.79
C GLN A 340 13.73 0.30 9.05
#